data_AF-A0A223RTA3-F1
#
_entry.id   AF-A0A223RTA3-F1
#
_cell.length_a   1.000
_cell.length_b   1.000
_cell.length_c   1.000
_cell.angle_alpha   90.00
_cell.angle_beta   90.00
_cell.angle_gamma   90.00
#
_symmetry.space_group_name_H-M   'P 1'
#
loop_
_entity.id
_entity.type
_entity.pdbx_description
1 polymer ?
#
loop_
_entity_poly.entity_id
_entity_poly.type
_entity_poly.pdbx_seq_one_letter_code
_entity_poly.pdbx_strand_id
1 'polypeptide(L)'
;MHYALPDSSLFVVRKIPDRKPGSVPEGASEKYFLEVAEELVGRPEFAGEGFSWGDGRLYQCRREPHPRVGNSSSWIAIATSHHIAQLTKRHESGLV
;
A
#
# COMPACT_ATOMS: atom_id res chain seq x y z
N MET A 1 5.26 3.01 2.65
CA MET A 1 4.55 2.86 1.38
C MET A 1 4.20 4.23 0.85
N HIS A 2 4.46 4.46 -0.44
CA HIS A 2 4.05 5.67 -1.15
C HIS A 2 2.67 5.41 -1.78
N TYR A 3 1.71 6.29 -1.53
CA TYR A 3 0.34 6.19 -2.02
C TYR A 3 -0.04 7.52 -2.68
N ALA A 4 -0.44 7.50 -3.94
CA ALA A 4 -0.57 8.71 -4.75
C ALA A 4 -2.01 9.23 -4.70
N LEU A 5 -2.19 10.49 -4.31
CA LEU A 5 -3.49 11.17 -4.34
C LEU A 5 -3.61 12.01 -5.63
N PRO A 6 -4.73 12.69 -5.93
CA PRO A 6 -4.85 13.56 -7.11
C PRO A 6 -3.90 14.75 -7.13
N ASP A 7 -3.58 15.35 -5.98
CA ASP A 7 -2.75 16.57 -5.93
C ASP A 7 -1.55 16.45 -4.99
N SER A 8 -1.39 15.28 -4.36
CA SER A 8 -0.37 15.05 -3.33
C SER A 8 -0.02 13.56 -3.23
N SER A 9 0.79 13.20 -2.24
CA SER A 9 1.12 11.82 -1.91
C SER A 9 1.10 11.60 -0.41
N LEU A 10 0.67 10.41 0.00
CA LEU A 10 0.78 9.92 1.37
C LEU A 10 2.00 9.00 1.50
N PHE A 11 2.79 9.23 2.54
CA PHE A 11 3.90 8.36 2.92
C PHE A 11 3.57 7.71 4.26
N VAL A 12 3.16 6.44 4.22
CA VAL A 12 2.87 5.67 5.43
C VAL A 12 4.08 4.80 5.74
N VAL A 13 4.80 5.11 6.81
CA VAL A 13 6.02 4.40 7.21
C VAL A 13 5.85 3.86 8.62
N ARG A 14 6.29 2.61 8.84
CA ARG A 14 6.37 2.00 10.17
C ARG A 14 7.81 1.71 10.53
N LYS A 15 8.18 2.07 11.75
CA LYS A 15 9.46 1.68 12.33
C LYS A 15 9.33 0.26 12.84
N ILE A 16 10.24 -0.61 12.41
CA ILE A 16 10.40 -1.94 13.01
C ILE A 16 11.19 -1.75 14.32
N PRO A 17 10.59 -1.96 15.49
CA PRO A 17 11.29 -1.92 16.77
C PRO A 17 12.35 -3.02 16.80
N ASP A 18 13.44 -2.75 17.52
CA ASP A 18 14.57 -3.68 17.70
C ASP A 18 15.27 -4.14 16.41
N ARG A 19 15.03 -3.44 15.29
CA ARG A 19 15.77 -3.67 14.03
C ARG A 19 17.25 -3.35 14.25
N LYS A 20 18.08 -4.38 14.16
CA LYS A 20 19.55 -4.26 14.15
C LYS A 20 20.05 -3.97 12.73
N PRO A 21 21.16 -3.24 12.56
CA PRO A 21 21.80 -3.11 11.26
C PRO A 21 22.05 -4.49 10.64
N GLY A 22 21.59 -4.70 9.40
CA GLY A 22 21.77 -5.97 8.67
C GLY A 22 20.82 -7.11 9.06
N SER A 23 19.91 -6.94 10.02
CA SER A 23 18.95 -7.98 10.41
C SER A 23 17.55 -7.41 10.62
N VAL A 24 16.56 -8.12 10.08
CA VAL A 24 15.14 -7.85 10.35
C VAL A 24 14.59 -9.09 11.06
N PRO A 25 13.90 -8.95 12.21
CA PRO A 25 13.27 -10.08 12.85
C PRO A 25 12.30 -10.79 11.89
N GLU A 26 12.25 -12.12 11.96
CA GLU A 26 11.38 -12.93 11.11
C GLU A 26 9.91 -12.50 11.26
N GLY A 27 9.21 -12.36 10.14
CA GLY A 27 7.80 -11.93 10.11
C GLY A 27 7.54 -10.46 10.44
N ALA A 28 8.55 -9.71 10.89
CA ALA A 28 8.36 -8.32 11.27
C ALA A 28 7.99 -7.46 10.05
N SER A 29 8.66 -7.67 8.91
CA SER A 29 8.38 -6.88 7.70
C SER A 29 6.92 -7.06 7.24
N GLU A 30 6.44 -8.30 7.25
CA GLU A 30 5.08 -8.68 6.88
C GLU A 30 4.06 -8.07 7.84
N LYS A 31 4.32 -8.17 9.16
CA LYS A 31 3.48 -7.56 10.19
C LYS A 31 3.37 -6.04 9.98
N TYR A 32 4.49 -5.35 9.80
CA TYR A 32 4.49 -3.90 9.63
C TYR A 32 3.89 -3.47 8.29
N PHE A 33 4.01 -4.29 7.25
CA PHE A 33 3.29 -4.06 6.01
C PHE A 33 1.77 -4.18 6.22
N LEU A 34 1.29 -5.19 6.96
CA LEU A 34 -0.12 -5.34 7.29
C LEU A 34 -0.67 -4.13 8.08
N GLU A 35 0.09 -3.62 9.05
CA GLU A 35 -0.29 -2.40 9.78
C GLU A 35 -0.38 -1.17 8.86
N VAL A 36 0.53 -1.06 7.88
CA VAL A 36 0.48 0.00 6.86
C VAL A 36 -0.74 -0.16 5.95
N ALA A 37 -1.05 -1.39 5.53
CA ALA A 37 -2.21 -1.68 4.69
C ALA A 37 -3.52 -1.37 5.43
N GLU A 38 -3.64 -1.77 6.70
CA GLU A 38 -4.79 -1.48 7.54
C GLU A 38 -5.02 0.04 7.69
N GLU A 39 -3.95 0.79 7.98
CA GLU A 39 -4.03 2.25 8.08
C GLU A 39 -4.47 2.87 6.75
N LEU A 40 -3.86 2.45 5.63
CA LEU A 40 -4.19 2.99 4.31
C LEU A 40 -5.66 2.73 3.97
N VAL A 41 -6.16 1.51 4.16
CA VAL A 41 -7.56 1.15 3.85
C VAL A 41 -8.54 1.88 4.77
N GLY A 42 -8.14 2.23 5.99
CA GLY A 42 -8.97 2.99 6.93
C GLY A 42 -9.02 4.50 6.68
N ARG A 43 -8.18 5.04 5.80
CA ARG A 43 -8.12 6.48 5.50
C ARG A 43 -9.23 6.90 4.53
N PRO A 44 -9.85 8.08 4.71
CA PRO A 44 -10.80 8.64 3.74
C PRO A 44 -10.25 8.80 2.32
N GLU A 45 -8.93 8.97 2.19
CA GLU A 45 -8.24 9.13 0.92
C GLU A 45 -7.98 7.80 0.18
N PHE A 46 -8.30 6.66 0.78
CA PHE A 46 -8.21 5.37 0.11
C PHE A 46 -9.14 5.32 -1.09
N ALA A 47 -8.58 5.05 -2.27
CA ALA A 47 -9.32 5.09 -3.53
C ALA A 47 -10.37 3.97 -3.66
N GLY A 48 -10.32 2.96 -2.79
CA GLY A 48 -11.26 1.83 -2.75
C GLY A 48 -10.72 0.58 -3.46
N GLU A 49 -11.22 -0.59 -3.07
CA GLU A 49 -10.70 -1.90 -3.51
C GLU A 49 -10.74 -2.11 -5.04
N GLY A 50 -11.65 -1.43 -5.74
CA GLY A 50 -11.82 -1.53 -7.19
C GLY A 50 -10.95 -0.57 -8.00
N PHE A 51 -10.19 0.32 -7.36
CA PHE A 51 -9.44 1.37 -8.07
C PHE A 51 -8.25 0.84 -8.86
N SER A 52 -7.50 -0.09 -8.28
CA SER A 52 -6.38 -0.77 -8.94
C SER A 52 -6.22 -2.18 -8.38
N TRP A 53 -5.43 -3.02 -9.07
CA TRP A 53 -5.04 -4.31 -8.51
C TRP A 53 -4.36 -4.15 -7.14
N GLY A 54 -3.51 -3.12 -6.99
CA GLY A 54 -2.87 -2.80 -5.72
C GLY A 54 -3.87 -2.49 -4.59
N ASP A 55 -4.87 -1.65 -4.85
CA ASP A 55 -5.89 -1.30 -3.86
C ASP A 55 -6.74 -2.50 -3.45
N GLY A 56 -7.06 -3.39 -4.39
CA GLY A 56 -7.70 -4.67 -4.08
C GLY A 56 -6.86 -5.57 -3.17
N ARG A 57 -5.53 -5.60 -3.38
CA ARG A 57 -4.61 -6.36 -2.51
C ARG A 57 -4.52 -5.75 -1.11
N LEU A 58 -4.49 -4.42 -0.99
CA LEU A 58 -4.53 -3.73 0.31
C LEU A 58 -5.82 -4.04 1.07
N TYR A 59 -6.97 -4.00 0.39
CA TYR A 59 -8.25 -4.32 1.00
C TYR A 59 -8.34 -5.80 1.45
N GLN A 60 -7.80 -6.72 0.65
CA GLN A 60 -7.68 -8.14 1.04
C GLN A 60 -6.87 -8.32 2.33
N CYS A 61 -5.80 -7.55 2.51
CA CYS A 61 -4.97 -7.61 3.73
C CYS A 61 -5.77 -7.30 5.01
N ARG A 62 -6.76 -6.40 4.91
CA ARG A 62 -7.67 -6.08 6.02
C ARG A 62 -8.73 -7.15 6.26
N ARG A 63 -9.23 -7.76 5.18
CA ARG A 63 -10.37 -8.68 5.24
C ARG A 63 -9.98 -10.11 5.63
N GLU A 64 -8.80 -10.57 5.23
CA GLU A 64 -8.38 -11.95 5.44
C GLU A 64 -7.79 -12.16 6.85
N PRO A 65 -8.13 -13.25 7.55
CA PRO A 65 -7.56 -13.53 8.88
C PRO A 65 -6.04 -13.79 8.86
N HIS A 66 -5.53 -14.30 7.74
CA HIS A 66 -4.11 -14.64 7.54
C HIS A 66 -3.65 -14.27 6.11
N PRO A 67 -3.52 -12.98 5.79
CA PRO A 67 -3.27 -12.54 4.43
C PRO A 67 -1.87 -12.94 3.98
N ARG A 68 -1.74 -13.49 2.77
CA ARG A 68 -0.42 -13.68 2.15
C ARG A 68 0.04 -12.38 1.50
N VAL A 69 0.85 -11.63 2.23
CA VAL A 69 1.35 -10.33 1.79
C VAL A 69 2.57 -10.39 0.86
N GLY A 70 3.23 -11.55 0.77
CA GLY A 70 4.43 -11.70 -0.05
C GLY A 70 5.64 -10.97 0.55
N ASN A 71 6.54 -10.50 -0.31
CA ASN A 71 7.78 -9.84 0.09
C ASN A 71 7.81 -8.36 -0.35
N SER A 72 8.93 -7.68 -0.10
CA SER A 72 9.10 -6.27 -0.48
C SER A 72 8.83 -5.98 -1.97
N SER A 73 9.21 -6.89 -2.87
CA SER A 73 8.91 -6.74 -4.30
C SER A 73 7.40 -6.78 -4.58
N SER A 74 6.66 -7.65 -3.87
CA SER A 74 5.20 -7.67 -3.93
C SER A 74 4.59 -6.34 -3.47
N TRP A 75 5.12 -5.76 -2.40
CA TRP A 75 4.61 -4.50 -1.84
C TRP A 75 4.92 -3.30 -2.75
N ILE A 76 6.09 -3.30 -3.39
CA ILE A 76 6.42 -2.32 -4.43
C ILE A 76 5.44 -2.45 -5.59
N ALA A 77 5.16 -3.66 -6.08
CA ALA A 77 4.20 -3.88 -7.16
C ALA A 77 2.79 -3.36 -6.81
N ILE A 78 2.34 -3.56 -5.57
CA ILE A 78 1.06 -3.03 -5.07
C ILE A 78 1.05 -1.49 -5.16
N ALA A 79 2.09 -0.82 -4.64
CA ALA A 79 2.18 0.64 -4.68
C ALA A 79 2.27 1.17 -6.13
N THR A 80 3.05 0.51 -6.98
CA THR A 80 3.22 0.88 -8.40
C THR A 80 1.90 0.74 -9.17
N SER A 81 1.15 -0.34 -8.94
CA SER A 81 -0.15 -0.55 -9.59
C SER A 81 -1.12 0.59 -9.29
N HIS A 82 -1.21 0.99 -8.02
CA HIS A 82 -2.01 2.14 -7.61
C HIS A 82 -1.52 3.44 -8.26
N HIS A 83 -0.20 3.67 -8.27
CA HIS A 83 0.38 4.87 -8.87
C HIS A 83 0.04 5.01 -10.36
N ILE A 84 0.14 3.92 -11.13
CA ILE A 84 -0.22 3.91 -12.56
C ILE A 84 -1.71 4.24 -12.73
N ALA A 85 -2.61 3.61 -11.96
CA ALA A 85 -4.04 3.90 -12.03
C ALA A 85 -4.35 5.38 -11.73
N GLN A 86 -3.64 5.97 -10.75
CA GLN A 86 -3.77 7.38 -10.42
C GLN A 86 -3.30 8.29 -11.57
N LEU A 87 -2.20 7.96 -12.25
CA LEU A 87 -1.72 8.71 -13.41
C LEU A 87 -2.72 8.65 -14.58
N THR A 88 -3.29 7.47 -14.85
CA THR A 88 -4.29 7.29 -15.90
C THR A 88 -5.54 8.13 -15.61
N LYS A 89 -6.09 8.07 -14.39
CA LYS A 89 -7.28 8.84 -14.01
C LYS A 89 -7.07 10.36 -14.09
N ARG A 90 -5.90 10.85 -13.69
CA ARG A 90 -5.54 12.27 -13.82
C ARG A 90 -5.55 12.71 -15.29
N HIS A 91 -5.02 11.88 -16.19
CA HIS A 91 -4.97 12.19 -17.62
C HIS A 91 -6.37 12.25 -18.25
N GLU A 92 -7.29 11.37 -17.86
CA GLU A 92 -8.70 11.41 -18.31
C GLU A 92 -9.42 12.69 -17.86
N SER A 93 -9.07 13.20 -16.67
CA SER A 93 -9.70 14.41 -16.10
C SER A 93 -9.19 15.72 -16.73
N GLY A 94 -8.08 15.68 -17.48
CA GLY A 94 -7.51 16.84 -18.18
C GLY A 94 -7.94 16.98 -19.64
N LEU A 95 -8.83 16.11 -20.13
CA LEU A 95 -9.34 16.09 -21.51
C LEU A 95 -10.74 16.73 -21.67
N VAL A 96 -11.19 17.52 -20.68
CA VAL A 96 -12.48 18.26 -20.72
C VAL A 96 -12.23 19.76 -20.86
#